data_AF-K9QSC8-F1
#
_entry.id   AF-K9QSC8-F1
#
_cell.length_a   1.000
_cell.length_b   1.000
_cell.length_c   1.000
_cell.angle_alpha   90.00
_cell.angle_beta   90.00
_cell.angle_gamma   90.00
#
_symmetry.space_group_name_H-M   'P 1'
#
loop_
_entity.id
_entity.type
_entity.pdbx_description
1 polymer ?
#
loop_
_entity_poly.entity_id
_entity_poly.type
_entity_poly.pdbx_seq_one_letter_code
_entity_poly.pdbx_strand_id
1 'polypeptide(L)' 'MLIDKIIQELQDIPEDKLAEIYDIIHYFRIGLDREAAQPRTPGILTGKLSDAFFEPLPEEELQQWE' A
#
# COMPACT_ATOMS: atom_id res chain seq x y z
N MET A 1 -30.15 0.51 11.53
CA MET A 1 -28.98 1.32 11.13
C MET A 1 -28.35 0.71 9.87
N LEU A 2 -27.43 1.39 9.18
CA LEU A 2 -26.77 0.82 7.99
C LEU A 2 -26.05 -0.50 8.29
N ILE A 3 -25.44 -0.61 9.48
CA ILE A 3 -24.74 -1.82 9.94
C ILE A 3 -25.65 -3.04 10.03
N ASP A 4 -26.88 -2.87 10.51
CA ASP A 4 -27.84 -3.98 10.65
C ASP A 4 -28.24 -4.54 9.29
N LYS A 5 -28.38 -3.66 8.28
CA LYS A 5 -28.65 -4.09 6.90
C LYS A 5 -27.49 -4.89 6.32
N ILE A 6 -26.25 -4.45 6.57
CA ILE A 6 -25.05 -5.17 6.14
C ILE A 6 -24.98 -6.56 6.79
N ILE A 7 -25.24 -6.67 8.10
CA ILE A 7 -25.24 -7.96 8.80
C ILE A 7 -26.29 -8.91 8.23
N GLN A 8 -27.50 -8.42 7.93
CA GLN A 8 -28.54 -9.24 7.31
C GLN A 8 -28.11 -9.81 5.96
N GLU A 9 -27.56 -8.98 5.07
CA GLU A 9 -27.08 -9.45 3.76
C GLU A 9 -25.97 -10.51 3.90
N LEU A 10 -25.07 -10.36 4.88
CA LEU A 10 -24.01 -11.34 5.14
C LEU A 10 -24.53 -12.70 5.65
N GLN A 11 -25.68 -12.73 6.32
CA GLN A 11 -26.27 -13.97 6.84
C GLN A 11 -26.82 -14.87 5.73
N ASP A 12 -27.21 -14.29 4.60
CA ASP A 12 -27.77 -15.03 3.46
C ASP A 12 -26.69 -15.52 2.48
N ILE A 13 -25.41 -15.23 2.74
CA ILE A 13 -24.28 -15.63 1.89
C ILE A 13 -23.83 -17.07 2.24
N PRO A 14 -23.62 -17.94 1.23
CA PRO A 14 -23.02 -19.25 1.41
C PRO A 14 -21.62 -19.21 2.06
N GLU A 15 -21.31 -20.18 2.94
CA GLU A 15 -20.07 -20.18 3.73
C GLU A 15 -18.79 -20.17 2.88
N ASP A 16 -18.82 -20.82 1.70
CA ASP A 16 -17.71 -20.84 0.74
C ASP A 16 -17.39 -19.45 0.15
N LYS A 17 -18.35 -18.53 0.20
CA LYS A 17 -18.21 -17.13 -0.23
C LYS A 17 -17.92 -16.16 0.89
N LEU A 18 -18.15 -16.55 2.14
CA LEU A 18 -17.84 -15.72 3.31
C LEU A 18 -16.35 -15.43 3.44
N ALA A 19 -15.48 -16.34 2.99
CA ALA A 19 -14.03 -16.12 2.97
C ALA A 19 -13.65 -14.91 2.09
N GLU A 20 -14.19 -14.85 0.86
CA GLU A 20 -13.92 -13.75 -0.09
C GLU A 20 -14.42 -12.40 0.48
N ILE A 21 -15.60 -12.40 1.11
CA ILE A 21 -16.17 -11.20 1.74
C ILE A 21 -15.39 -10.78 2.97
N TYR A 22 -14.96 -11.73 3.79
CA TYR A 22 -14.10 -11.47 4.95
C TYR A 22 -12.81 -10.77 4.51
N ASP A 23 -12.15 -11.26 3.46
CA ASP A 23 -10.92 -10.65 2.96
C ASP A 23 -11.14 -9.19 2.56
N ILE A 24 -12.23 -8.89 1.85
CA ILE A 24 -12.58 -7.51 1.45
C ILE A 24 -12.78 -6.62 2.69
N ILE A 25 -13.60 -7.06 3.64
CA ILE A 25 -13.89 -6.30 4.87
C ILE A 25 -12.60 -6.13 5.70
N HIS A 26 -11.79 -7.17 5.80
CA HIS A 26 -10.55 -7.19 6.55
C HIS A 26 -9.52 -6.21 5.96
N TYR A 27 -9.29 -6.27 4.65
CA TYR A 27 -8.40 -5.34 3.96
C TYR A 27 -8.90 -3.92 4.02
N PHE A 28 -10.21 -3.70 3.86
CA PHE A 28 -10.81 -2.38 3.99
C PHE A 28 -10.56 -1.80 5.39
N ARG A 29 -10.82 -2.58 6.45
CA ARG A 29 -10.55 -2.16 7.85
C ARG A 29 -9.07 -1.82 8.06
N ILE A 30 -8.16 -2.68 7.61
CA ILE A 30 -6.71 -2.42 7.70
C ILE A 30 -6.34 -1.16 6.91
N GLY A 31 -6.98 -0.93 5.77
CA GLY A 31 -6.79 0.28 4.95
C GLY A 31 -7.14 1.55 5.71
N LEU A 32 -8.26 1.55 6.45
CA LEU A 32 -8.65 2.69 7.29
C LEU A 32 -7.63 2.97 8.41
N ASP A 33 -7.06 1.93 9.01
CA ASP A 33 -6.00 2.07 10.02
C ASP A 33 -4.68 2.57 9.40
N ARG A 34 -4.44 2.28 8.11
CA ARG A 34 -3.25 2.70 7.35
C ARG A 34 -3.35 4.10 6.77
N GLU A 35 -4.54 4.67 6.56
CA GLU A 35 -4.69 6.08 6.15
C GLU A 35 -4.16 7.06 7.22
N ALA A 36 -3.97 6.61 8.46
CA ALA A 36 -3.26 7.37 9.49
C ALA A 36 -1.72 7.35 9.33
N ALA A 37 -1.17 6.52 8.44
CA ALA A 37 0.25 6.59 8.08
C ALA A 37 0.46 7.84 7.24
N GLN A 38 1.20 8.79 7.80
CA GLN A 38 1.45 10.11 7.21
C GLN A 38 1.75 10.03 5.71
N PRO A 39 1.31 11.02 4.92
CA PRO A 39 1.66 11.09 3.51
C PRO A 39 3.17 10.94 3.37
N ARG A 40 3.61 10.10 2.43
CA ARG A 40 5.02 9.94 2.12
C ARG A 40 5.55 11.31 1.72
N THR A 41 6.16 12.03 2.66
CA THR A 41 6.80 13.30 2.37
C THR A 41 8.02 12.96 1.51
N PRO A 42 8.13 13.52 0.29
CA PRO A 42 9.38 13.45 -0.44
C PRO A 42 10.49 13.91 0.50
N GLY A 43 11.43 13.02 0.80
CA GLY A 43 12.52 13.33 1.71
C GLY A 43 13.38 14.43 1.09
N ILE A 44 13.46 15.57 1.75
CA ILE A 44 14.53 16.53 1.45
C ILE A 44 15.81 15.85 1.96
N LEU A 45 16.69 15.46 1.04
CA LEU A 45 18.03 15.01 1.41
C LEU A 45 18.69 16.13 2.22
N THR A 46 19.00 15.86 3.50
CA THR A 46 19.71 16.80 4.34
C THR A 46 21.19 16.77 3.95
N GLY A 47 21.65 17.80 3.23
CA GLY A 47 23.02 17.89 2.76
C GLY A 47 23.12 18.63 1.43
N LYS A 48 24.31 18.63 0.85
CA LYS A 48 24.53 19.11 -0.52
C LYS A 48 24.70 17.89 -1.41
N LEU A 49 23.95 17.86 -2.51
CA LEU A 49 24.16 16.88 -3.56
C LEU A 49 25.49 17.21 -4.25
N SER A 50 26.36 16.21 -4.43
CA SER A 50 27.57 16.37 -5.24
C SER A 50 27.21 16.28 -6.72
N ASP A 51 28.05 16.86 -7.58
CA ASP A 51 27.87 16.81 -9.03
C ASP A 51 27.86 15.37 -9.56
N ALA A 52 28.56 14.45 -8.87
CA ALA A 52 28.57 13.00 -9.16
C ALA A 52 27.18 12.36 -9.22
N PHE A 53 26.15 12.91 -8.55
CA PHE A 53 24.78 12.40 -8.66
C PHE A 53 24.19 12.59 -10.07
N PHE A 54 24.62 13.63 -10.78
CA PHE A 54 24.14 13.97 -12.12
C PHE A 54 25.04 13.43 -13.22
N GLU A 55 26.19 12.85 -12.87
CA GLU A 55 27.07 12.20 -13.81
C GLU A 55 26.47 10.86 -14.27
N PRO A 56 26.71 10.45 -15.53
CA PRO A 56 26.29 9.13 -15.98
C PRO A 56 26.93 8.05 -15.13
N LEU A 57 26.18 6.97 -14.89
CA LEU A 57 26.68 5.82 -14.15
C LEU A 57 27.91 5.22 -14.88
N PRO A 58 28.98 4.88 -14.16
CA PRO A 58 30.14 4.21 -14.77
C PRO A 58 29.75 2.92 -15.49
N GLU A 59 30.48 2.59 -16.55
CA GLU A 59 30.19 1.41 -17.38
C GLU A 59 30.28 0.11 -16.57
N GLU A 60 31.22 0.04 -15.60
CA GLU A 60 31.39 -1.10 -14.72
C GLU A 60 30.20 -1.30 -13.77
N GLU A 61 29.54 -0.22 -13.37
CA GLU A 61 28.34 -0.27 -12.54
C GLU A 61 27.11 -0.60 -13.38
N LEU A 62 26.98 -0.04 -14.60
CA LEU A 62 25.90 -0.36 -15.54
C LEU A 62 25.85 -1.86 -15.88
N GLN A 63 27.01 -2.48 -16.10
CA GLN A 63 27.10 -3.91 -16.43
C GLN A 63 26.56 -4.85 -15.32
N GLN A 64 26.47 -4.40 -14.07
CA GLN A 64 25.92 -5.22 -12.97
C GLN A 64 24.38 -5.25 -12.96
N TRP A 65 23.73 -4.43 -13.78
CA TRP A 65 22.27 -4.29 -13.82
C TRP A 65 21.65 -4.95 -15.06
N GLU A 66 22.46 -5.45 -16.00
CA GLU A 66 22.07 -6.23 -17.19
C GLU A 66 22.19 -7.74 -16.95
#